data_AF-A0A9P6JFA5-F1
#
_entry.id   AF-A0A9P6JFA5-F1
#
_cell.length_a   1.000
_cell.length_b   1.000
_cell.length_c   1.000
_cell.angle_alpha   90.00
_cell.angle_beta   90.00
_cell.angle_gamma   90.00
#
_symmetry.space_group_name_H-M   'P 1'
#
loop_
_entity.id
_entity.type
_entity.pdbx_description
1 polymer ?
#
loop_
_entity_poly.entity_id
_entity_poly.type
_entity_poly.pdbx_seq_one_letter_code
_entity_poly.pdbx_strand_id
1 'polypeptide(L)'
;PKQAYQYPKVPTISLYKHDSPDFLDWGYPARAVMMTPNAKKHLLLSKFKLQLDDQQAYIEPLPLGIKPLDAISDYLGKFHGHVVKEAMKNFGSTYDQSHIQYCLTVPAMWSDRAKHVMRLAAVRAGMIREDDPAHRLIIVSEPEAAAMYCQSKGDQFNLQKHDRFLICDAGGGTVDLIVFEVVDVNPETGIRSLREVTRGHGASCGSAFLDANMEKLLREKFQKYPLTPMGWGTIMDTFVNQTKPIFPGTDPE
;
A
#
# COMPACT_ATOMS: atom_id res chain seq x y z
N PRO A 1 15.16 0.85 -7.65
CA PRO A 1 15.19 0.03 -6.41
C PRO A 1 15.69 -1.38 -6.72
N LYS A 2 16.93 -1.71 -6.33
CA LYS A 2 17.38 -3.11 -6.39
C LYS A 2 16.59 -3.91 -5.35
N GLN A 3 15.93 -4.97 -5.78
CA GLN A 3 15.05 -5.77 -4.92
C GLN A 3 15.75 -7.06 -4.49
N ALA A 4 15.63 -7.42 -3.21
CA ALA A 4 16.22 -8.63 -2.62
C ALA A 4 15.20 -9.76 -2.37
N TYR A 5 13.90 -9.52 -2.64
CA TYR A 5 12.80 -10.41 -2.26
C TYR A 5 12.00 -10.91 -3.47
N GLN A 6 11.39 -12.09 -3.32
CA GLN A 6 10.72 -12.85 -4.38
C GLN A 6 9.43 -12.22 -4.91
N TYR A 7 8.80 -11.31 -4.16
CA TYR A 7 7.52 -10.70 -4.51
C TYR A 7 7.73 -9.27 -5.01
N PRO A 8 7.36 -8.87 -6.25
CA PRO A 8 7.72 -7.58 -6.87
C PRO A 8 6.98 -6.38 -6.25
N LYS A 9 7.28 -6.08 -4.99
CA LYS A 9 6.73 -4.98 -4.19
C LYS A 9 7.88 -4.15 -3.62
N VAL A 10 7.63 -2.86 -3.43
CA VAL A 10 8.53 -1.93 -2.74
C VAL A 10 7.83 -1.43 -1.48
N PRO A 11 8.50 -1.39 -0.32
CA PRO A 11 7.86 -0.95 0.91
C PRO A 11 7.47 0.53 0.85
N THR A 12 6.26 0.85 1.31
CA THR A 12 5.74 2.23 1.40
C THR A 12 6.32 2.96 2.60
N ILE A 13 7.60 3.30 2.47
CA ILE A 13 8.39 3.99 3.50
C ILE A 13 9.19 5.13 2.87
N SER A 14 9.36 6.20 3.64
CA SER A 14 10.04 7.43 3.25
C SER A 14 11.05 7.82 4.32
N LEU A 15 12.27 8.16 3.92
CA LEU A 15 13.34 8.61 4.80
C LEU A 15 13.38 10.13 4.81
N TYR A 16 13.38 10.73 6.01
CA TYR A 16 13.56 12.15 6.23
C TYR A 16 14.80 12.39 7.10
N LYS A 17 15.28 13.63 7.15
CA LYS A 17 16.20 14.05 8.23
C LYS A 17 15.49 13.93 9.58
N HIS A 18 16.28 13.72 10.63
CA HIS A 18 15.72 13.54 11.98
C HIS A 18 15.07 14.81 12.55
N ASP A 19 15.56 15.98 12.18
CA ASP A 19 15.23 17.28 12.76
C ASP A 19 14.53 18.24 11.80
N SER A 20 14.33 17.84 10.54
CA SER A 20 13.61 18.63 9.54
C SER A 20 12.75 17.74 8.64
N PRO A 21 11.66 18.27 8.06
CA PRO A 21 10.81 17.54 7.12
C PRO A 21 11.48 17.38 5.73
N ASP A 22 12.81 17.38 5.66
CA ASP A 22 13.55 17.20 4.42
C ASP A 22 13.51 15.72 4.01
N PHE A 23 12.78 15.44 2.93
CA PHE A 23 12.73 14.11 2.32
C PHE A 23 14.07 13.74 1.66
N LEU A 24 14.53 12.51 1.87
CA LEU A 24 15.84 12.03 1.43
C LEU A 24 15.75 10.84 0.48
N ASP A 25 14.99 9.81 0.84
CA ASP A 25 14.92 8.55 0.07
C ASP A 25 13.61 7.79 0.35
N TRP A 26 13.39 6.69 -0.37
CA TRP A 26 12.17 5.88 -0.29
C TRP A 26 12.47 4.38 -0.45
N GLY A 27 11.51 3.55 -0.07
CA GLY A 27 11.56 2.11 -0.34
C GLY A 27 12.75 1.39 0.30
N TYR A 28 13.34 0.42 -0.41
CA TYR A 28 14.45 -0.36 0.11
C TYR A 28 15.71 0.46 0.46
N PRO A 29 16.14 1.45 -0.35
CA PRO A 29 17.22 2.37 0.03
C PRO A 29 16.97 3.09 1.37
N ALA A 30 15.74 3.62 1.58
CA ALA A 30 15.35 4.21 2.87
C ALA A 30 15.49 3.23 4.04
N ARG A 31 15.05 1.98 3.86
CA ARG A 31 15.20 0.92 4.89
C ARG A 31 16.67 0.61 5.17
N ALA A 32 17.51 0.54 4.13
CA ALA A 32 18.92 0.21 4.26
C ALA A 32 19.68 1.23 5.11
N VAL A 33 19.35 2.53 5.02
CA VAL A 33 19.96 3.57 5.88
C VAL A 33 19.73 3.29 7.36
N MET A 34 18.57 2.75 7.73
CA MET A 34 18.25 2.40 9.12
C MET A 34 19.05 1.20 9.66
N MET A 35 19.73 0.46 8.77
CA MET A 35 20.65 -0.64 9.13
C MET A 35 22.11 -0.16 9.26
N THR A 36 22.36 1.14 9.16
CA THR A 36 23.71 1.73 9.27
C THR A 36 23.86 2.56 10.55
N PRO A 37 25.10 2.89 10.97
CA PRO A 37 25.32 3.82 12.09
C PRO A 37 24.70 5.21 11.92
N ASN A 38 24.31 5.58 10.70
CA ASN A 38 23.66 6.86 10.39
C ASN A 38 22.16 6.87 10.70
N ALA A 39 21.54 5.74 11.09
CA ALA A 39 20.11 5.65 11.40
C ALA A 39 19.62 6.76 12.36
N LYS A 40 20.44 7.10 13.37
CA LYS A 40 20.14 8.15 14.37
C LYS A 40 19.99 9.58 13.81
N LYS A 41 20.45 9.82 12.58
CA LYS A 41 20.35 11.12 11.90
C LYS A 41 19.11 11.24 11.01
N HIS A 42 18.29 10.18 10.99
CA HIS A 42 17.18 10.06 10.07
C HIS A 42 15.89 9.67 10.80
N LEU A 43 14.79 9.99 10.14
CA LEU A 43 13.45 9.57 10.52
C LEU A 43 12.92 8.67 9.40
N LEU A 44 12.58 7.42 9.71
CA LEU A 44 11.90 6.53 8.77
C LEU A 44 10.39 6.63 8.97
N LEU A 45 9.71 7.26 8.03
CA LEU A 45 8.26 7.40 8.03
C LEU A 45 7.61 6.23 7.29
N SER A 46 6.58 5.64 7.89
CA SER A 46 5.80 4.55 7.31
C SER A 46 4.32 4.71 7.67
N LYS A 47 3.45 3.90 7.08
CA LYS A 47 2.00 3.84 7.41
C LYS A 47 1.26 5.19 7.26
N PHE A 48 1.85 6.17 6.58
CA PHE A 48 1.29 7.51 6.44
C PHE A 48 -0.02 7.56 5.63
N LYS A 49 -0.34 6.53 4.82
CA LYS A 49 -1.67 6.37 4.21
C LYS A 49 -2.77 6.12 5.25
N LEU A 50 -2.47 5.46 6.37
CA LEU A 50 -3.46 5.19 7.43
C LEU A 50 -3.97 6.46 8.11
N GLN A 51 -3.27 7.59 7.94
CA GLN A 51 -3.73 8.91 8.41
C GLN A 51 -4.94 9.44 7.64
N LEU A 52 -5.29 8.82 6.51
CA LEU A 52 -6.46 9.20 5.70
C LEU A 52 -7.73 8.43 6.09
N ASP A 53 -7.62 7.43 6.97
CA ASP A 53 -8.77 6.69 7.47
C ASP A 53 -9.50 7.49 8.54
N ASP A 54 -10.66 8.05 8.17
CA ASP A 54 -11.50 8.88 9.02
C ASP A 54 -12.34 8.09 10.04
N GLN A 55 -12.28 6.76 10.02
CA GLN A 55 -12.96 5.90 10.98
C GLN A 55 -12.11 5.60 12.23
N GLN A 56 -10.83 5.97 12.22
CA GLN A 56 -9.97 5.82 13.40
C GLN A 56 -10.36 6.82 14.48
N ALA A 57 -10.63 6.32 15.69
CA ALA A 57 -11.00 7.14 16.85
C ALA A 57 -9.89 8.13 17.27
N TYR A 58 -8.63 7.78 17.02
CA TYR A 58 -7.48 8.65 17.25
C TYR A 58 -6.41 8.37 16.20
N ILE A 59 -5.91 9.44 15.59
CA ILE A 59 -4.81 9.41 14.63
C ILE A 59 -3.68 10.26 15.20
N GLU A 60 -2.58 9.62 15.57
CA GLU A 60 -1.39 10.36 16.00
C GLU A 60 -0.83 11.18 14.83
N PRO A 61 -0.61 12.49 14.98
CA PRO A 61 -0.03 13.30 13.92
C PRO A 61 1.34 12.76 13.49
N LEU A 62 1.65 12.87 12.20
CA LEU A 62 2.98 12.53 11.72
C LEU A 62 4.04 13.45 12.36
N PRO A 63 5.24 12.92 12.64
CA PRO A 63 6.34 13.70 13.23
C PRO A 63 6.75 14.88 12.36
N LEU A 64 7.44 15.86 12.97
CA LEU A 64 8.00 17.05 12.31
C LEU A 64 6.95 17.95 11.62
N GLY A 65 5.66 17.79 11.95
CA GLY A 65 4.57 18.53 11.33
C GLY A 65 4.30 18.15 9.87
N ILE A 66 4.84 17.03 9.40
CA ILE A 66 4.62 16.51 8.06
C ILE A 66 3.13 16.23 7.87
N LYS A 67 2.52 16.71 6.78
CA LYS A 67 1.11 16.39 6.51
C LYS A 67 1.02 15.06 5.74
N PRO A 68 -0.08 14.29 5.89
CA PRO A 68 -0.28 13.07 5.12
C PRO A 68 -0.18 13.29 3.61
N LEU A 69 -0.73 14.41 3.11
CA LEU A 69 -0.59 14.81 1.70
C LEU A 69 0.88 14.92 1.28
N ASP A 70 1.72 15.57 2.07
CA ASP A 70 3.15 15.75 1.77
C ASP A 70 3.84 14.38 1.73
N ALA A 71 3.66 13.57 2.78
CA ALA A 71 4.29 12.26 2.89
C ALA A 71 3.91 11.30 1.74
N ILE A 72 2.63 11.29 1.34
CA ILE A 72 2.16 10.49 0.22
C ILE A 72 2.73 11.03 -1.10
N SER A 73 2.76 12.35 -1.28
CA SER A 73 3.28 12.98 -2.51
C SER A 73 4.77 12.70 -2.70
N ASP A 74 5.57 12.79 -1.63
CA ASP A 74 7.02 12.54 -1.70
C ASP A 74 7.32 11.10 -2.12
N TYR A 75 6.61 10.14 -1.52
CA TYR A 75 6.72 8.73 -1.90
C TYR A 75 6.26 8.49 -3.34
N LEU A 76 5.08 8.99 -3.70
CA LEU A 76 4.52 8.83 -5.04
C LEU A 76 5.40 9.47 -6.11
N GLY A 77 6.00 10.64 -5.84
CA GLY A 77 6.87 11.32 -6.81
C GLY A 77 8.12 10.51 -7.13
N LYS A 78 8.75 9.89 -6.11
CA LYS A 78 9.88 8.99 -6.35
C LYS A 78 9.46 7.69 -7.03
N PHE A 79 8.32 7.12 -6.63
CA PHE A 79 7.77 5.91 -7.26
C PHE A 79 7.44 6.16 -8.73
N HIS A 80 6.69 7.22 -9.02
CA HIS A 80 6.30 7.65 -10.36
C HIS A 80 7.51 7.95 -11.23
N GLY A 81 8.48 8.73 -10.74
CA GLY A 81 9.70 9.01 -11.48
C GLY A 81 10.47 7.74 -11.87
N HIS A 82 10.49 6.73 -10.99
CA HIS A 82 11.06 5.43 -11.32
C HIS A 82 10.22 4.68 -12.37
N VAL A 83 8.90 4.60 -12.19
CA VAL A 83 8.00 3.91 -13.11
C VAL A 83 8.05 4.52 -14.51
N VAL A 84 7.98 5.84 -14.64
CA VAL A 84 8.07 6.53 -15.94
C VAL A 84 9.43 6.26 -16.58
N LYS A 85 10.52 6.38 -15.83
CA LYS A 85 11.87 6.10 -16.34
C LYS A 85 11.98 4.67 -16.87
N GLU A 86 11.45 3.68 -16.17
CA GLU A 86 11.54 2.28 -16.61
C GLU A 86 10.58 1.96 -17.75
N ALA A 87 9.33 2.39 -17.67
CA ALA A 87 8.33 2.16 -18.71
C ALA A 87 8.79 2.78 -20.04
N MET A 88 9.25 4.04 -20.02
CA MET A 88 9.64 4.78 -21.21
C MET A 88 10.94 4.31 -21.86
N LYS A 89 11.74 3.42 -21.24
CA LYS A 89 12.96 2.87 -21.87
C LYS A 89 12.67 2.17 -23.20
N ASN A 90 11.50 1.55 -23.30
CA ASN A 90 11.11 0.74 -24.46
C ASN A 90 10.12 1.46 -25.37
N PHE A 91 9.63 2.64 -24.96
CA PHE A 91 8.80 3.48 -25.82
C PHE A 91 9.71 4.52 -26.48
N GLY A 92 9.73 4.55 -27.81
CA GLY A 92 10.45 5.57 -28.57
C GLY A 92 9.89 6.97 -28.34
N SER A 93 10.35 7.96 -29.10
CA SER A 93 9.94 9.37 -28.95
C SER A 93 8.45 9.65 -29.24
N THR A 94 7.68 8.66 -29.69
CA THR A 94 6.26 8.78 -30.02
C THR A 94 5.36 8.92 -28.79
N TYR A 95 5.75 8.32 -27.66
CA TYR A 95 4.95 8.35 -26.43
C TYR A 95 5.70 9.07 -25.33
N ASP A 96 4.97 9.89 -24.59
CA ASP A 96 5.47 10.57 -23.40
C ASP A 96 4.57 10.28 -22.19
N GLN A 97 4.89 10.91 -21.06
CA GLN A 97 4.12 10.74 -19.81
C GLN A 97 2.64 11.14 -19.95
N SER A 98 2.30 12.07 -20.85
CA SER A 98 0.92 12.53 -21.03
C SER A 98 0.01 11.45 -21.60
N HIS A 99 0.59 10.44 -22.26
CA HIS A 99 -0.11 9.29 -22.83
C HIS A 99 -0.41 8.19 -21.80
N ILE A 100 0.13 8.28 -20.58
CA ILE A 100 -0.13 7.28 -19.55
C ILE A 100 -1.55 7.50 -18.99
N GLN A 101 -2.28 6.43 -18.68
CA GLN A 101 -3.45 6.51 -17.81
C GLN A 101 -3.09 5.84 -16.48
N TYR A 102 -3.30 6.54 -15.37
CA TYR A 102 -3.05 5.99 -14.04
C TYR A 102 -4.32 5.43 -13.43
N CYS A 103 -4.21 4.26 -12.81
CA CYS A 103 -5.23 3.67 -11.97
C CYS A 103 -4.62 3.48 -10.57
N LEU A 104 -5.13 4.20 -9.58
CA LEU A 104 -4.68 4.10 -8.18
C LEU A 104 -5.76 3.43 -7.34
N THR A 105 -5.37 2.35 -6.68
CA THR A 105 -6.26 1.63 -5.77
C THR A 105 -6.26 2.26 -4.38
N VAL A 106 -7.43 2.30 -3.74
CA VAL A 106 -7.60 2.74 -2.35
C VAL A 106 -8.50 1.75 -1.59
N PRO A 107 -8.41 1.65 -0.26
CA PRO A 107 -9.33 0.82 0.53
C PRO A 107 -10.80 1.17 0.29
N ALA A 108 -11.70 0.19 0.37
CA ALA A 108 -13.12 0.38 0.02
C ALA A 108 -13.86 1.36 0.94
N MET A 109 -13.49 1.37 2.22
CA MET A 109 -14.14 2.20 3.24
C MET A 109 -13.72 3.67 3.21
N TRP A 110 -12.72 4.04 2.41
CA TRP A 110 -12.21 5.42 2.37
C TRP A 110 -13.24 6.41 1.85
N SER A 111 -13.41 7.52 2.57
CA SER A 111 -14.30 8.60 2.20
C SER A 111 -13.84 9.37 0.96
N ASP A 112 -14.75 10.15 0.39
CA ASP A 112 -14.43 11.01 -0.76
C ASP A 112 -13.35 12.04 -0.41
N ARG A 113 -13.25 12.45 0.86
CA ARG A 113 -12.16 13.30 1.34
C ARG A 113 -10.81 12.57 1.22
N ALA A 114 -10.72 11.33 1.68
CA ALA A 114 -9.49 10.53 1.59
C ALA A 114 -9.08 10.29 0.12
N LYS A 115 -10.05 9.96 -0.75
CA LYS A 115 -9.86 9.84 -2.19
C LYS A 115 -9.38 11.16 -2.82
N HIS A 116 -9.95 12.29 -2.41
CA HIS A 116 -9.52 13.60 -2.86
C HIS A 116 -8.07 13.91 -2.45
N VAL A 117 -7.66 13.59 -1.22
CA VAL A 117 -6.26 13.73 -0.80
C VAL A 117 -5.32 12.88 -1.64
N MET A 118 -5.70 11.65 -2.01
CA MET A 118 -4.91 10.82 -2.94
C MET A 118 -4.78 11.46 -4.32
N ARG A 119 -5.84 12.09 -4.84
CA ARG A 119 -5.78 12.83 -6.11
C ARG A 119 -4.82 14.01 -6.03
N LEU A 120 -4.91 14.81 -4.96
CA LEU A 120 -3.98 15.92 -4.72
C LEU A 120 -2.54 15.43 -4.59
N ALA A 121 -2.32 14.29 -3.93
CA ALA A 121 -0.99 13.70 -3.81
C ALA A 121 -0.43 13.25 -5.18
N ALA A 122 -1.27 12.68 -6.04
CA ALA A 122 -0.89 12.30 -7.39
C ALA A 122 -0.54 13.51 -8.27
N VAL A 123 -1.28 14.62 -8.14
CA VAL A 123 -0.95 15.90 -8.79
C VAL A 123 0.41 16.41 -8.31
N ARG A 124 0.60 16.49 -7.00
CA ARG A 124 1.85 17.00 -6.40
C ARG A 124 3.06 16.12 -6.67
N ALA A 125 2.85 14.81 -6.79
CA ALA A 125 3.85 13.85 -7.21
C ALA A 125 4.23 13.96 -8.71
N GLY A 126 3.52 14.80 -9.48
CA GLY A 126 3.76 14.97 -10.91
C GLY A 126 3.21 13.82 -11.75
N MET A 127 2.29 12.99 -11.22
CA MET A 127 1.67 11.92 -12.00
C MET A 127 0.72 12.47 -13.06
N ILE A 128 -0.11 13.42 -12.65
CA ILE A 128 -1.09 14.15 -13.47
C ILE A 128 -1.00 15.66 -13.20
N ARG A 129 -1.60 16.47 -14.05
CA ARG A 129 -1.81 17.90 -13.80
C ARG A 129 -3.23 18.18 -13.30
N GLU A 130 -3.47 19.35 -12.72
CA GLU A 130 -4.80 19.73 -12.24
C GLU A 130 -5.81 19.87 -13.40
N ASP A 131 -5.35 20.34 -14.55
CA ASP A 131 -6.12 20.55 -15.78
C ASP A 131 -6.18 19.31 -16.68
N ASP A 132 -5.53 18.21 -16.30
CA ASP A 132 -5.63 16.95 -17.03
C ASP A 132 -7.08 16.43 -17.01
N PRO A 133 -7.56 15.81 -18.11
CA PRO A 133 -8.88 15.19 -18.16
C PRO A 133 -9.09 14.20 -17.01
N ALA A 134 -10.33 14.08 -16.51
CA ALA A 134 -10.65 13.21 -15.36
C ALA A 134 -10.14 11.77 -15.53
N HIS A 135 -10.18 11.24 -16.75
CA HIS A 135 -9.73 9.88 -17.07
C HIS A 135 -8.21 9.67 -16.98
N ARG A 136 -7.38 10.71 -16.87
CA ARG A 136 -5.92 10.57 -16.69
C ARG A 136 -5.54 9.89 -15.38
N LEU A 137 -6.39 10.03 -14.36
CA LEU A 137 -6.27 9.32 -13.09
C LEU A 137 -7.62 8.79 -12.64
N ILE A 138 -7.72 7.46 -12.63
CA ILE A 138 -8.85 6.73 -12.08
C ILE A 138 -8.47 6.30 -10.66
N ILE A 139 -9.27 6.69 -9.68
CA ILE A 139 -9.19 6.12 -8.33
C ILE A 139 -10.24 5.02 -8.27
N VAL A 140 -9.81 3.80 -7.99
CA VAL A 140 -10.66 2.62 -7.89
C VAL A 140 -10.48 2.01 -6.50
N SER A 141 -11.48 1.30 -5.97
CA SER A 141 -11.24 0.56 -4.74
C SER A 141 -10.35 -0.67 -4.99
N GLU A 142 -9.53 -1.03 -4.02
CA GLU A 142 -8.76 -2.28 -3.99
C GLU A 142 -9.64 -3.51 -4.25
N PRO A 143 -10.80 -3.68 -3.57
CA PRO A 143 -11.72 -4.77 -3.87
C PRO A 143 -12.31 -4.77 -5.29
N GLU A 144 -12.66 -3.62 -5.87
CA GLU A 144 -13.14 -3.57 -7.25
C GLU A 144 -12.05 -3.98 -8.23
N ALA A 145 -10.81 -3.51 -8.02
CA ALA A 145 -9.67 -3.91 -8.85
C ALA A 145 -9.42 -5.42 -8.77
N ALA A 146 -9.53 -6.02 -7.57
CA ALA A 146 -9.45 -7.45 -7.38
C ALA A 146 -10.63 -8.20 -8.04
N ALA A 147 -11.84 -7.67 -7.97
CA ALA A 147 -13.01 -8.25 -8.61
C ALA A 147 -12.90 -8.28 -10.14
N MET A 148 -12.36 -7.21 -10.74
CA MET A 148 -12.07 -7.15 -12.18
C MET A 148 -11.06 -8.22 -12.60
N TYR A 149 -10.06 -8.52 -11.76
CA TYR A 149 -9.15 -9.64 -12.01
C TYR A 149 -9.88 -10.98 -11.95
N CYS A 150 -10.68 -11.23 -10.90
CA CYS A 150 -11.49 -12.45 -10.77
C CYS A 150 -12.44 -12.64 -11.96
N GLN A 151 -13.08 -11.55 -12.43
CA GLN A 151 -13.91 -11.54 -13.63
C GLN A 151 -13.13 -11.96 -14.87
N SER A 152 -11.92 -11.41 -15.07
CA SER A 152 -11.05 -11.74 -16.20
C SER A 152 -10.54 -13.20 -16.18
N LYS A 153 -10.59 -13.83 -15.01
CA LYS A 153 -10.24 -15.24 -14.76
C LYS A 153 -11.47 -16.10 -14.49
N GLY A 154 -12.67 -15.63 -14.82
CA GLY A 154 -13.92 -16.31 -14.49
C GLY A 154 -14.01 -17.75 -15.01
N ASP A 155 -13.42 -18.05 -16.16
CA ASP A 155 -13.36 -19.42 -16.70
C ASP A 155 -12.50 -20.35 -15.83
N GLN A 156 -11.37 -19.86 -15.30
CA GLN A 156 -10.48 -20.63 -14.42
C GLN A 156 -11.17 -20.99 -13.10
N PHE A 157 -12.05 -20.12 -12.62
CA PHE A 157 -12.82 -20.31 -11.40
C PHE A 157 -14.21 -20.90 -11.64
N ASN A 158 -14.57 -21.19 -12.90
CA ASN A 158 -15.89 -21.61 -13.33
C ASN A 158 -17.04 -20.75 -12.75
N LEU A 159 -16.85 -19.43 -12.70
CA LEU A 159 -17.85 -18.50 -12.18
C LEU A 159 -19.07 -18.41 -13.11
N GLN A 160 -20.21 -18.84 -12.61
CA GLN A 160 -21.51 -18.88 -13.27
C GLN A 160 -22.44 -17.78 -12.76
N LYS A 161 -23.51 -17.52 -13.51
CA LYS A 161 -24.57 -16.61 -13.09
C LYS A 161 -25.13 -17.00 -11.72
N HIS A 162 -25.35 -16.01 -10.86
CA HIS A 162 -25.76 -16.12 -9.46
C HIS A 162 -24.71 -16.66 -8.48
N ASP A 163 -23.51 -17.03 -8.95
CA ASP A 163 -22.41 -17.32 -8.04
C ASP A 163 -22.01 -16.07 -7.27
N ARG A 164 -21.63 -16.29 -6.02
CA ARG A 164 -21.12 -15.24 -5.13
C ARG A 164 -19.72 -15.60 -4.67
N PHE A 165 -18.86 -14.61 -4.62
CA PHE A 165 -17.51 -14.76 -4.09
C PHE A 165 -17.16 -13.60 -3.17
N LEU A 166 -16.39 -13.93 -2.13
CA LEU A 166 -15.84 -12.97 -1.18
C LEU A 166 -14.42 -12.63 -1.61
N ILE A 167 -14.12 -11.33 -1.70
CA ILE A 167 -12.74 -10.85 -1.70
C ILE A 167 -12.38 -10.52 -0.25
N CYS A 168 -11.30 -11.12 0.22
CA CYS A 168 -10.67 -10.84 1.50
C CYS A 168 -9.26 -10.31 1.23
N ASP A 169 -9.10 -8.99 1.26
CA ASP A 169 -7.80 -8.34 1.16
C ASP A 169 -7.28 -8.03 2.56
N ALA A 170 -6.48 -8.95 3.11
CA ALA A 170 -5.83 -8.78 4.40
C ALA A 170 -4.42 -8.20 4.21
N GLY A 171 -4.36 -6.90 3.99
CA GLY A 171 -3.14 -6.17 3.63
C GLY A 171 -2.22 -5.83 4.81
N GLY A 172 -1.29 -4.90 4.53
CA GLY A 172 -0.37 -4.36 5.52
C GLY A 172 -1.06 -3.44 6.53
N GLY A 173 -1.88 -2.53 6.02
CA GLY A 173 -2.54 -1.50 6.83
C GLY A 173 -4.00 -1.82 7.14
N THR A 174 -4.75 -2.26 6.13
CA THR A 174 -6.19 -2.53 6.23
C THR A 174 -6.50 -4.00 5.99
N VAL A 175 -7.68 -4.41 6.45
CA VAL A 175 -8.35 -5.63 6.00
C VAL A 175 -9.66 -5.19 5.37
N ASP A 176 -9.87 -5.53 4.10
CA ASP A 176 -11.05 -5.19 3.30
C ASP A 176 -11.80 -6.47 2.89
N LEU A 177 -13.11 -6.50 3.15
CA LEU A 177 -14.02 -7.59 2.84
C LEU A 177 -15.17 -7.10 1.96
N ILE A 178 -15.45 -7.81 0.87
CA ILE A 178 -16.57 -7.47 -0.01
C ILE A 178 -17.08 -8.73 -0.71
N VAL A 179 -18.39 -8.79 -0.92
CA VAL A 179 -19.02 -9.90 -1.65
C VAL A 179 -19.52 -9.40 -2.99
N PHE A 180 -19.13 -10.08 -4.06
CA PHE A 180 -19.64 -9.86 -5.41
C PHE A 180 -20.52 -11.03 -5.84
N GLU A 181 -21.54 -10.72 -6.64
CA GLU A 181 -22.38 -11.68 -7.35
C GLU A 181 -22.16 -11.52 -8.87
N VAL A 182 -22.09 -12.65 -9.57
CA VAL A 182 -22.15 -12.68 -11.03
C VAL A 182 -23.60 -12.49 -11.45
N VAL A 183 -23.92 -11.30 -11.97
CA VAL A 183 -25.27 -10.95 -12.42
C VAL A 183 -25.62 -11.66 -13.72
N ASP A 184 -24.65 -11.76 -14.63
CA ASP A 184 -24.85 -12.39 -15.94
C ASP A 184 -23.52 -12.80 -16.56
N VAL A 185 -23.58 -13.72 -17.52
CA VAL A 185 -22.45 -14.13 -18.35
C VAL A 185 -22.85 -13.90 -19.80
N ASN A 186 -22.16 -12.97 -20.47
CA ASN A 186 -22.43 -12.71 -21.88
C ASN A 186 -22.05 -13.96 -22.70
N PRO A 187 -22.99 -14.57 -23.44
CA PRO A 187 -22.76 -15.84 -24.12
C PRO A 187 -21.82 -15.72 -25.33
N GLU A 188 -21.68 -14.53 -25.91
CA GLU A 188 -20.84 -14.29 -27.09
C GLU A 188 -19.38 -14.01 -26.71
N THR A 189 -19.17 -13.27 -25.63
CA THR A 189 -17.85 -12.79 -25.19
C THR A 189 -17.30 -13.53 -23.98
N GLY A 190 -18.15 -14.28 -23.27
CA GLY A 190 -17.82 -14.89 -21.98
C GLY A 190 -17.63 -13.87 -20.85
N ILE A 191 -17.88 -12.58 -21.06
CA ILE A 191 -17.66 -11.55 -20.03
C ILE A 191 -18.73 -11.68 -18.93
N ARG A 192 -18.30 -11.77 -17.68
CA ARG A 192 -19.17 -11.78 -16.50
C ARG A 192 -19.47 -10.35 -16.05
N SER A 193 -20.73 -10.03 -15.81
CA SER A 193 -21.10 -8.77 -15.15
C SER A 193 -21.16 -8.98 -13.64
N LEU A 194 -20.49 -8.13 -12.88
CA LEU A 194 -20.43 -8.23 -11.42
C LEU A 194 -21.28 -7.14 -10.75
N ARG A 195 -21.85 -7.49 -9.59
CA ARG A 195 -22.51 -6.54 -8.70
C ARG A 195 -22.06 -6.79 -7.26
N GLU A 196 -21.77 -5.71 -6.55
CA GLU A 196 -21.55 -5.75 -5.11
C GLU A 196 -22.85 -6.14 -4.38
N VAL A 197 -22.80 -7.20 -3.58
CA VAL A 197 -23.96 -7.72 -2.82
C VAL A 197 -24.20 -6.91 -1.56
N THR A 198 -23.13 -6.46 -0.92
CA THR A 198 -23.14 -5.68 0.32
C THR A 198 -22.06 -4.64 0.26
N ARG A 199 -22.30 -3.47 0.85
CA ARG A 199 -21.25 -2.46 1.02
C ARG A 199 -19.99 -3.10 1.60
N GLY A 200 -18.86 -2.88 0.96
CA GLY A 200 -17.55 -3.32 1.43
C GLY A 200 -17.32 -2.89 2.88
N HIS A 201 -16.80 -3.80 3.67
CA HIS A 201 -16.46 -3.56 5.07
C HIS A 201 -14.96 -3.70 5.24
N GLY A 202 -14.35 -2.88 6.09
CA GLY A 202 -12.98 -3.12 6.47
C GLY A 202 -12.54 -2.22 7.61
N ALA A 203 -11.32 -2.44 8.06
CA ALA A 203 -10.75 -1.75 9.20
C ALA A 203 -9.23 -1.61 9.07
N SER A 204 -8.67 -0.61 9.76
CA SER A 204 -7.24 -0.46 9.97
C SER A 204 -6.73 -1.48 10.98
N CYS A 205 -6.69 -2.76 10.57
CA CYS A 205 -6.27 -3.89 11.39
C CYS A 205 -5.36 -4.87 10.63
N GLY A 206 -4.67 -4.39 9.59
CA GLY A 206 -3.76 -5.20 8.77
C GLY A 206 -2.52 -5.71 9.52
N SER A 207 -1.67 -6.44 8.81
CA SER A 207 -0.51 -7.12 9.40
C SER A 207 0.52 -6.21 10.09
N ALA A 208 0.54 -4.91 9.79
CA ALA A 208 1.42 -3.94 10.45
C ALA A 208 1.03 -3.66 11.92
N PHE A 209 -0.18 -4.01 12.34
CA PHE A 209 -0.62 -3.96 13.73
C PHE A 209 -0.13 -5.18 14.51
N LEU A 210 -0.05 -6.35 13.85
CA LEU A 210 0.62 -7.53 14.40
C LEU A 210 2.11 -7.24 14.66
N ASP A 211 2.76 -6.52 13.74
CA ASP A 211 4.16 -6.10 13.88
C ASP A 211 4.35 -5.18 15.09
N ALA A 212 3.45 -4.22 15.30
CA ALA A 212 3.50 -3.32 16.45
C ALA A 212 3.27 -4.07 17.78
N ASN A 213 2.33 -5.02 17.80
CA ASN A 213 2.06 -5.84 18.99
C ASN A 213 3.26 -6.75 19.32
N MET A 214 3.90 -7.35 18.31
CA MET A 214 5.10 -8.13 18.52
C MET A 214 6.26 -7.27 19.00
N GLU A 215 6.46 -6.09 18.42
CA GLU A 215 7.50 -5.16 18.88
C GLU A 215 7.29 -4.78 20.35
N LYS A 216 6.05 -4.45 20.74
CA LYS A 216 5.69 -4.15 22.14
C LYS A 216 6.01 -5.32 23.07
N LEU A 217 5.59 -6.54 22.70
CA LEU A 217 5.84 -7.75 23.48
C LEU A 217 7.35 -8.01 23.65
N LEU A 218 8.13 -7.85 22.58
CA LEU A 218 9.57 -8.02 22.62
C LEU A 218 10.22 -6.95 23.49
N ARG A 219 9.78 -5.69 23.42
CA ARG A 219 10.28 -4.60 24.28
C ARG A 219 10.04 -4.88 25.76
N GLU A 220 8.87 -5.42 26.10
CA GLU A 220 8.54 -5.83 27.48
C GLU A 220 9.42 -7.00 27.95
N LYS A 221 9.58 -8.04 27.12
CA LYS A 221 10.41 -9.22 27.45
C LYS A 221 11.90 -8.89 27.55
N PHE A 222 12.40 -8.03 26.67
CA PHE A 222 13.81 -7.63 26.60
C PHE A 222 14.09 -6.32 27.33
N GLN A 223 13.20 -5.82 28.20
CA GLN A 223 13.38 -4.55 28.92
C GLN A 223 14.71 -4.43 29.69
N LYS A 224 15.29 -5.57 30.11
CA LYS A 224 16.58 -5.64 30.82
C LYS A 224 17.81 -5.57 29.90
N TYR A 225 17.60 -5.67 28.58
CA TYR A 225 18.65 -5.73 27.57
C TYR A 225 18.55 -4.49 26.67
N PRO A 226 19.39 -3.46 26.89
CA PRO A 226 19.35 -2.28 26.05
C PRO A 226 19.83 -2.62 24.64
N LEU A 227 18.90 -2.69 23.70
CA LEU A 227 19.18 -2.88 22.28
C LEU A 227 19.33 -1.53 21.57
N THR A 228 20.32 -1.44 20.68
CA THR A 228 20.48 -0.28 19.80
C THR A 228 19.31 -0.20 18.81
N PRO A 229 19.03 0.96 18.18
CA PRO A 229 18.05 1.07 17.11
C PRO A 229 18.28 0.07 15.97
N MET A 230 19.55 -0.19 15.63
CA MET A 230 19.92 -1.21 14.66
C MET A 230 19.55 -2.62 15.15
N GLY A 231 19.80 -2.94 16.42
CA GLY A 231 19.41 -4.23 17.01
C GLY A 231 17.90 -4.46 16.97
N TRP A 232 17.11 -3.45 17.33
CA TRP A 232 15.66 -3.48 17.18
C TRP A 232 15.22 -3.64 15.73
N GLY A 233 15.85 -2.90 14.82
CA GLY A 233 15.62 -3.01 13.38
C GLY A 233 15.84 -4.43 12.87
N THR A 234 16.95 -5.06 13.23
CA THR A 234 17.26 -6.45 12.84
C THR A 234 16.25 -7.45 13.38
N ILE A 235 15.87 -7.36 14.66
CA ILE A 235 14.90 -8.28 15.27
C ILE A 235 13.55 -8.17 14.58
N MET A 236 13.06 -6.94 14.38
CA MET A 236 11.77 -6.73 13.72
C MET A 236 11.83 -7.09 12.24
N ASP A 237 12.95 -6.88 11.53
CA ASP A 237 13.12 -7.32 10.15
C ASP A 237 13.01 -8.84 10.02
N THR A 238 13.69 -9.58 10.90
CA THR A 238 13.61 -11.04 10.98
C THR A 238 12.19 -11.49 11.27
N PHE A 239 11.51 -10.88 12.25
CA PHE A 239 10.12 -11.22 12.55
C PHE A 239 9.20 -10.99 11.34
N VAL A 240 9.22 -9.79 10.77
CA VAL A 240 8.31 -9.39 9.68
C VAL A 240 8.51 -10.21 8.41
N ASN A 241 9.77 -10.46 8.04
CA ASN A 241 10.12 -11.03 6.74
C ASN A 241 10.37 -12.55 6.78
N GLN A 242 10.63 -13.14 7.95
CA GLN A 242 11.02 -14.55 8.07
C GLN A 242 10.13 -15.33 9.02
N THR A 243 9.93 -14.86 10.26
CA THR A 243 9.19 -15.62 11.28
C THR A 243 7.67 -15.55 11.08
N LYS A 244 7.10 -14.34 10.93
CA LYS A 244 5.66 -14.12 10.77
C LYS A 244 5.08 -14.84 9.54
N PRO A 245 5.71 -14.79 8.34
CA PRO A 245 5.13 -15.39 7.14
C PRO A 245 5.01 -16.92 7.18
N ILE A 246 5.86 -17.60 7.98
CA ILE A 246 5.87 -19.06 8.11
C ILE A 246 5.23 -19.56 9.40
N PHE A 247 4.68 -18.65 10.22
CA PHE A 247 4.12 -19.02 11.52
C PHE A 247 2.84 -19.84 11.33
N PRO A 248 2.81 -21.12 11.77
CA PRO A 248 1.71 -22.03 11.45
C PRO A 248 0.43 -21.77 12.26
N GLY A 249 0.50 -20.92 13.30
CA GLY A 249 -0.67 -20.57 14.12
C GLY A 249 -1.07 -21.64 15.15
N THR A 250 -0.51 -22.84 15.06
CA THR A 250 -0.70 -23.93 16.02
C THR A 250 0.61 -24.14 16.79
N ASP A 251 0.52 -24.40 18.10
CA ASP A 251 1.64 -25.02 18.81
C ASP A 251 1.94 -26.36 18.13
N PRO A 252 3.22 -26.76 17.98
CA PRO A 252 3.52 -28.14 17.61
C PRO A 252 2.93 -29.05 18.69
N GLU A 253 1.99 -29.92 18.29
CA GLU A 253 1.46 -31.00 19.13
C GLU A 253 2.58 -31.90 19.70
#